data_AF-A0A2H0Y1B4-F1
#
_entry.id   AF-A0A2H0Y1B4-F1
#
_cell.length_a   1.000
_cell.length_b   1.000
_cell.length_c   1.000
_cell.angle_alpha   90.00
_cell.angle_beta   90.00
_cell.angle_gamma   90.00
#
_symmetry.space_group_name_H-M   'P 1'
#
loop_
_entity.id
_entity.type
_entity.pdbx_description
1 polymer ?
#
loop_
_entity_poly.entity_id
_entity_poly.type
_entity_poly.pdbx_seq_one_letter_code
_entity_poly.pdbx_strand_id
1 'polypeptide(L)'
;MSKESKINQSVEPIQFKLVEIRKNNFVQNDYREFGFSENDILLGQGRLNVKFELVPNEEIFSIILNMDYIKDDHVLFGIETLHKYGIKDFRTVLNFKESGQFTVIDDVMKLWLQIAINDTRGMLVILNSDHEYSKIIMPLIDLNSFIKSLKGNVADKPE
;
A
#
# COMPACT_ATOMS: atom_id res chain seq x y z
N MET A 1 -4.89 3.16 52.15
CA MET A 1 -5.76 2.88 50.99
C MET A 1 -5.63 4.05 50.01
N SER A 2 -4.72 3.95 49.05
CA SER A 2 -4.53 4.95 48.00
C SER A 2 -5.58 4.73 46.92
N LYS A 3 -6.35 5.78 46.60
CA LYS A 3 -7.26 5.80 45.46
C LYS A 3 -6.42 5.92 44.19
N GLU A 4 -6.27 4.83 43.46
CA GLU A 4 -5.82 4.87 42.07
C GLU A 4 -6.90 5.57 41.24
N SER A 5 -6.62 6.80 40.80
CA SER A 5 -7.45 7.46 39.79
C SER A 5 -7.19 6.77 38.45
N LYS A 6 -8.14 5.92 38.01
CA LYS A 6 -8.20 5.46 36.63
C LYS A 6 -8.39 6.67 35.73
N ILE A 7 -7.35 7.09 35.05
CA ILE A 7 -7.42 8.05 33.95
C ILE A 7 -8.22 7.36 32.85
N ASN A 8 -9.48 7.74 32.69
CA ASN A 8 -10.27 7.42 31.51
C ASN A 8 -9.64 8.15 30.32
N GLN A 9 -8.73 7.50 29.61
CA GLN A 9 -8.31 7.96 28.29
C GLN A 9 -9.49 7.77 27.35
N SER A 10 -10.15 8.86 26.94
CA SER A 10 -11.17 8.82 25.91
C SER A 10 -10.49 8.39 24.61
N VAL A 11 -10.88 7.23 24.08
CA VAL A 11 -10.43 6.77 22.76
C VAL A 11 -11.16 7.61 21.73
N GLU A 12 -10.53 8.67 21.23
CA GLU A 12 -11.08 9.44 20.13
C GLU A 12 -11.02 8.61 18.83
N PRO A 13 -12.13 8.51 18.06
CA PRO A 13 -12.14 7.75 16.84
C PRO A 13 -11.34 8.47 15.74
N ILE A 14 -10.52 7.72 15.01
CA ILE A 14 -9.82 8.22 13.84
C ILE A 14 -10.82 8.42 12.71
N GLN A 15 -10.92 9.66 12.20
CA GLN A 15 -11.84 10.03 11.12
C GLN A 15 -11.07 10.32 9.84
N PHE A 16 -11.28 9.49 8.83
CA PHE A 16 -10.75 9.71 7.48
C PHE A 16 -11.85 9.45 6.43
N LYS A 17 -11.66 10.02 5.24
CA LYS A 17 -12.45 9.72 4.05
C LYS A 17 -11.54 9.35 2.90
N LEU A 18 -11.99 8.42 2.06
CA LEU A 18 -11.35 8.17 0.78
C LEU A 18 -11.79 9.27 -0.20
N VAL A 19 -10.85 10.11 -0.61
CA VAL A 19 -11.08 11.29 -1.44
C VAL A 19 -11.05 10.92 -2.91
N GLU A 20 -10.08 10.11 -3.29
CA GLU A 20 -9.83 9.74 -4.68
C GLU A 20 -9.23 8.34 -4.71
N ILE A 21 -9.75 7.49 -5.60
CA ILE A 21 -9.01 6.34 -6.12
C ILE A 21 -8.87 6.58 -7.62
N ARG A 22 -7.64 6.51 -8.13
CA ARG A 22 -7.37 6.74 -9.56
C ARG A 22 -6.37 5.72 -10.08
N LYS A 23 -6.68 5.14 -11.24
CA LYS A 23 -5.69 4.43 -12.06
C LYS A 23 -4.79 5.47 -12.73
N ASN A 24 -3.49 5.42 -12.43
CA ASN A 24 -2.49 6.24 -13.10
C ASN A 24 -1.98 5.56 -14.37
N ASN A 25 -1.66 4.28 -14.28
CA ASN A 25 -1.10 3.50 -15.38
C ASN A 25 -1.61 2.06 -15.35
N PHE A 26 -1.63 1.42 -16.52
CA PHE A 26 -1.86 -0.01 -16.68
C PHE A 26 -1.05 -0.51 -17.86
N VAL A 27 -0.39 -1.66 -17.67
CA VAL A 27 0.39 -2.33 -18.70
C VAL A 27 -0.03 -3.79 -18.75
N GLN A 28 -0.13 -4.31 -19.97
CA GLN A 28 -0.31 -5.72 -20.24
C GLN A 28 0.47 -6.02 -21.53
N ASN A 29 1.47 -6.88 -21.42
CA ASN A 29 2.31 -7.29 -22.53
C ASN A 29 1.94 -8.71 -22.95
N ASP A 30 2.11 -9.02 -24.23
CA ASP A 30 1.92 -10.37 -24.75
C ASP A 30 3.14 -11.23 -24.37
N TYR A 31 2.94 -12.22 -23.50
CA TYR A 31 4.02 -13.09 -23.03
C TYR A 31 4.70 -13.89 -24.15
N ARG A 32 4.01 -14.08 -25.28
CA ARG A 32 4.54 -14.79 -26.45
C ARG A 32 5.68 -14.00 -27.10
N GLU A 33 5.69 -12.67 -26.97
CA GLU A 33 6.78 -11.81 -27.46
C GLU A 33 8.09 -12.06 -26.69
N PHE A 34 7.99 -12.58 -25.46
CA PHE A 34 9.13 -12.96 -24.64
C PHE A 34 9.53 -14.44 -24.79
N GLY A 35 8.83 -15.19 -25.66
CA GLY A 35 9.07 -16.62 -25.87
C GLY A 35 8.53 -17.51 -24.75
N PHE A 36 7.64 -17.01 -23.89
CA PHE A 36 7.03 -17.77 -22.82
C PHE A 36 5.84 -18.61 -23.31
N SER A 37 5.61 -19.73 -22.64
CA SER A 37 4.39 -20.52 -22.74
C SER A 37 3.38 -20.13 -21.66
N GLU A 38 2.15 -20.64 -21.77
CA GLU A 38 1.12 -20.48 -20.73
C GLU A 38 1.58 -21.03 -19.37
N ASN A 39 2.39 -22.09 -19.35
CA ASN A 39 2.87 -22.64 -18.09
C ASN A 39 3.97 -21.76 -17.46
N ASP A 40 4.76 -21.07 -18.27
CA ASP A 40 5.84 -20.21 -17.78
C ASP A 40 5.28 -18.98 -17.06
N ILE A 41 4.19 -18.40 -17.58
CA ILE A 41 3.55 -17.23 -16.96
C ILE A 41 2.91 -17.57 -15.62
N LEU A 42 2.54 -18.83 -15.34
CA LEU A 42 2.02 -19.23 -14.03
C LEU A 42 3.11 -19.26 -12.94
N LEU A 43 4.38 -19.29 -13.34
CA LEU A 43 5.55 -19.31 -12.45
C LEU A 43 6.13 -17.90 -12.21
N GLY A 44 5.42 -16.85 -12.64
CA GLY A 44 5.81 -15.48 -12.38
C GLY A 44 5.69 -15.07 -10.91
N GLN A 45 6.15 -13.87 -10.61
CA GLN A 45 6.19 -13.31 -9.27
C GLN A 45 5.50 -11.95 -9.22
N GLY A 46 4.84 -11.68 -8.10
CA GLY A 46 4.28 -10.36 -7.83
C GLY A 46 5.36 -9.42 -7.26
N ARG A 47 5.46 -8.21 -7.81
CA ARG A 47 6.25 -7.11 -7.26
C ARG A 47 5.31 -6.00 -6.81
N LEU A 48 5.51 -5.51 -5.59
CA LEU A 48 4.76 -4.39 -5.03
C LEU A 48 5.72 -3.26 -4.66
N ASN A 49 5.51 -2.10 -5.27
CA ASN A 49 6.19 -0.86 -4.93
C ASN A 49 5.17 0.11 -4.32
N VAL A 50 5.57 0.80 -3.27
CA VAL A 50 4.69 1.74 -2.56
C VAL A 50 5.41 3.03 -2.30
N LYS A 51 4.76 4.14 -2.65
CA LYS A 51 5.19 5.49 -2.33
C LYS A 51 4.11 6.19 -1.50
N PHE A 52 4.56 6.93 -0.50
CA PHE A 52 3.70 7.71 0.38
C PHE A 52 3.96 9.19 0.15
N GLU A 53 2.89 9.98 0.15
CA GLU A 53 2.98 11.43 0.10
C GLU A 53 2.05 12.03 1.16
N LEU A 54 2.55 13.02 1.89
CA LEU A 54 1.77 13.75 2.88
C LEU A 54 1.72 15.22 2.49
N VAL A 55 0.52 15.79 2.43
CA VAL A 55 0.28 17.22 2.22
C VAL A 55 -0.45 17.76 3.46
N PRO A 56 0.29 18.18 4.52
CA PRO A 56 -0.30 18.54 5.80
C PRO A 56 -1.32 19.67 5.71
N ASN A 57 -1.03 20.70 4.90
CA ASN A 57 -1.89 21.88 4.76
C ASN A 57 -3.25 21.57 4.11
N GLU A 58 -3.31 20.52 3.30
CA GLU A 58 -4.54 20.07 2.63
C GLU A 58 -5.21 18.92 3.37
N GLU A 59 -4.59 18.49 4.46
CA GLU A 59 -5.04 17.36 5.22
C GLU A 59 -5.13 16.04 4.42
N ILE A 60 -4.22 15.85 3.46
CA ILE A 60 -4.21 14.69 2.56
C ILE A 60 -3.01 13.78 2.83
N PHE A 61 -3.28 12.48 2.95
CA PHE A 61 -2.31 11.41 2.86
C PHE A 61 -2.56 10.59 1.59
N SER A 62 -1.53 10.37 0.79
CA SER A 62 -1.62 9.64 -0.47
C SER A 62 -0.77 8.38 -0.45
N ILE A 63 -1.33 7.29 -0.98
CA ILE A 63 -0.63 6.05 -1.26
C ILE A 63 -0.63 5.85 -2.77
N ILE A 64 0.56 5.78 -3.35
CA ILE A 64 0.76 5.37 -4.74
C ILE A 64 1.26 3.92 -4.71
N LEU A 65 0.48 3.02 -5.29
CA LEU A 65 0.82 1.60 -5.39
C LEU A 65 1.15 1.28 -6.84
N ASN A 66 2.28 0.62 -7.06
CA ASN A 66 2.57 -0.07 -8.30
C ASN A 66 2.63 -1.58 -8.01
N MET A 67 1.79 -2.34 -8.70
CA MET A 67 1.69 -3.79 -8.58
C MET A 67 1.96 -4.39 -9.96
N ASP A 68 3.06 -5.12 -10.07
CA ASP A 68 3.45 -5.80 -11.30
C ASP A 68 3.45 -7.31 -11.08
N TYR A 69 3.14 -8.05 -12.13
CA TYR A 69 3.38 -9.49 -12.22
C TYR A 69 4.45 -9.72 -13.28
N ILE A 70 5.56 -10.33 -12.88
CA ILE A 70 6.78 -10.40 -13.68
C ILE A 70 7.25 -11.86 -13.87
N LYS A 71 7.90 -12.14 -15.01
CA LYS A 71 8.61 -13.39 -15.28
C LYS A 71 9.94 -13.06 -15.92
N ASP A 72 11.05 -13.55 -15.34
CA ASP A 72 12.42 -13.32 -15.81
C ASP A 72 12.68 -11.85 -16.18
N ASP A 73 12.36 -10.94 -15.25
CA ASP A 73 12.46 -9.48 -15.39
C ASP A 73 11.52 -8.81 -16.42
N HIS A 74 10.74 -9.59 -17.18
CA HIS A 74 9.68 -9.05 -18.04
C HIS A 74 8.39 -8.82 -17.26
N VAL A 75 7.84 -7.61 -17.36
CA VAL A 75 6.51 -7.31 -16.83
C VAL A 75 5.47 -7.94 -17.77
N LEU A 76 4.68 -8.87 -17.26
CA LEU A 76 3.58 -9.48 -18.01
C LEU A 76 2.35 -8.58 -17.95
N PHE A 77 1.99 -8.15 -16.76
CA PHE A 77 0.98 -7.12 -16.55
C PHE A 77 1.24 -6.36 -15.25
N GLY A 78 0.71 -5.16 -15.15
CA GLY A 78 0.88 -4.33 -13.97
C GLY A 78 -0.02 -3.11 -13.97
N ILE A 79 -0.19 -2.53 -12.79
CA ILE A 79 -1.03 -1.36 -12.58
C ILE A 79 -0.35 -0.41 -11.60
N GLU A 80 -0.50 0.89 -11.86
CA GLU A 80 -0.21 1.93 -10.89
C GLU A 80 -1.50 2.66 -10.51
N THR A 81 -1.74 2.80 -9.22
CA THR A 81 -2.93 3.43 -8.64
C THR A 81 -2.54 4.47 -7.59
N LEU A 82 -3.38 5.49 -7.46
CA LEU A 82 -3.30 6.54 -6.45
C LEU A 82 -4.53 6.44 -5.55
N HIS A 83 -4.30 6.42 -4.24
CA HIS A 83 -5.34 6.46 -3.21
C HIS A 83 -5.09 7.68 -2.33
N LYS A 84 -6.04 8.62 -2.30
CA LYS A 84 -5.97 9.81 -1.44
C LYS A 84 -6.94 9.66 -0.27
N TYR A 85 -6.41 9.84 0.93
CA TYR A 85 -7.15 9.86 2.18
C TYR A 85 -7.16 11.27 2.73
N GLY A 86 -8.36 11.82 2.94
CA GLY A 86 -8.56 13.07 3.66
C GLY A 86 -8.73 12.78 5.14
N ILE A 87 -7.90 13.39 5.98
CA ILE A 87 -7.82 13.09 7.41
C ILE A 87 -8.26 14.33 8.18
N LYS A 88 -9.29 14.20 9.02
CA LYS A 88 -9.89 15.36 9.69
C LYS A 88 -9.00 16.00 10.76
N ASP A 89 -8.13 15.21 11.40
CA ASP A 89 -7.13 15.73 12.34
C ASP A 89 -5.85 14.88 12.26
N PHE A 90 -4.78 15.45 11.71
CA PHE A 90 -3.50 14.75 11.55
C PHE A 90 -2.90 14.29 12.86
N ARG A 91 -3.19 14.96 13.97
CA ARG A 91 -2.65 14.59 15.29
C ARG A 91 -3.22 13.27 15.81
N THR A 92 -4.36 12.84 15.27
CA THR A 92 -4.96 11.54 15.62
C THR A 92 -4.34 10.36 14.85
N VAL A 93 -3.58 10.62 13.79
CA VAL A 93 -2.98 9.58 12.93
C VAL A 93 -1.46 9.68 12.83
N LEU A 94 -0.87 10.82 13.19
CA LEU A 94 0.57 11.06 13.21
C LEU A 94 1.06 11.16 14.65
N ASN A 95 2.08 10.37 14.97
CA ASN A 95 2.92 10.63 16.14
C ASN A 95 3.98 11.64 15.74
N PHE A 96 3.89 12.84 16.31
CA PHE A 96 4.91 13.88 16.14
C PHE A 96 6.07 13.61 17.11
N LYS A 97 7.30 13.62 16.59
CA LYS A 97 8.53 13.60 17.40
C LYS A 97 9.04 15.01 17.57
N GLU A 98 9.76 15.27 18.67
CA GLU A 98 10.40 16.57 18.96
C GLU A 98 11.36 17.03 17.86
N SER A 99 11.91 16.10 17.08
CA SER A 99 12.77 16.37 15.92
C SER A 99 12.04 16.93 14.69
N GLY A 100 10.72 17.15 14.77
CA GLY A 100 9.89 17.54 13.62
C GLY A 100 9.58 16.39 12.66
N GLN A 101 10.09 15.18 12.93
CA GLN A 101 9.69 13.97 12.22
C GLN A 101 8.30 13.53 12.67
N PHE A 102 7.53 12.95 11.74
CA PHE A 102 6.25 12.33 12.03
C PHE A 102 6.28 10.86 11.63
N THR A 103 5.57 10.03 12.39
CA THR A 103 5.31 8.64 11.99
C THR A 103 3.82 8.40 11.99
N VAL A 104 3.30 7.81 10.91
CA VAL A 104 1.90 7.35 10.87
C VAL A 104 1.74 6.19 11.85
N ILE A 105 0.64 6.18 12.60
CA ILE A 105 0.28 5.07 13.50
C ILE A 105 0.16 3.78 12.67
N ASP A 106 0.82 2.71 13.12
CA ASP A 106 0.93 1.46 12.38
C ASP A 106 -0.41 0.87 11.95
N ASP A 107 -1.39 0.87 12.85
CA ASP A 107 -2.69 0.28 12.55
C ASP A 107 -3.49 1.10 11.53
N VAL A 108 -3.29 2.42 11.52
CA VAL A 108 -3.85 3.31 10.49
C VAL A 108 -3.18 3.04 9.14
N MET A 109 -1.84 2.93 9.13
CA MET A 109 -1.08 2.60 7.93
C MET A 109 -1.48 1.23 7.37
N LYS A 110 -1.66 0.21 8.23
CA LYS A 110 -2.16 -1.11 7.83
C LYS A 110 -3.53 -1.00 7.17
N LEU A 111 -4.46 -0.26 7.78
CA LEU A 111 -5.79 -0.08 7.24
C LEU A 111 -5.76 0.58 5.86
N TRP A 112 -5.04 1.68 5.70
CA TRP A 112 -4.94 2.37 4.41
C TRP A 112 -4.24 1.53 3.34
N LEU A 113 -3.13 0.86 3.68
CA LEU A 113 -2.47 -0.07 2.77
C LEU A 113 -3.40 -1.23 2.38
N GLN A 114 -4.16 -1.77 3.31
CA GLN A 114 -5.10 -2.87 3.03
C GLN A 114 -6.17 -2.44 2.04
N ILE A 115 -6.75 -1.25 2.22
CA ILE A 115 -7.72 -0.66 1.29
C ILE A 115 -7.06 -0.50 -0.07
N ALA A 116 -5.93 0.21 -0.14
CA ALA A 116 -5.26 0.51 -1.39
C ALA A 116 -4.85 -0.76 -2.17
N ILE A 117 -4.31 -1.77 -1.48
CA ILE A 117 -3.91 -3.04 -2.09
C ILE A 117 -5.12 -3.79 -2.63
N ASN A 118 -6.22 -3.86 -1.88
CA ASN A 118 -7.41 -4.57 -2.31
C ASN A 118 -8.09 -3.88 -3.50
N ASP A 119 -8.21 -2.56 -3.46
CA ASP A 119 -8.75 -1.77 -4.56
C ASP A 119 -7.90 -1.95 -5.83
N THR A 120 -6.58 -1.88 -5.69
CA THR A 120 -5.63 -2.10 -6.79
C THR A 120 -5.73 -3.50 -7.38
N ARG A 121 -5.81 -4.54 -6.53
CA ARG A 121 -5.99 -5.94 -6.99
C ARG A 121 -7.32 -6.11 -7.72
N GLY A 122 -8.40 -5.52 -7.18
CA GLY A 122 -9.71 -5.53 -7.84
C GLY A 122 -9.67 -4.87 -9.21
N MET A 123 -9.03 -3.70 -9.32
CA MET A 123 -8.83 -3.02 -10.60
C MET A 123 -8.02 -3.87 -11.58
N LEU A 124 -6.92 -4.48 -11.12
CA LEU A 124 -6.07 -5.33 -11.96
C LEU A 124 -6.84 -6.50 -12.56
N VAL A 125 -7.67 -7.18 -11.76
CA VAL A 125 -8.52 -8.29 -12.21
C VAL A 125 -9.51 -7.83 -13.29
N ILE A 126 -10.10 -6.64 -13.14
CA ILE A 126 -11.07 -6.10 -14.11
C ILE A 126 -10.37 -5.64 -15.40
N LEU A 127 -9.15 -5.11 -15.30
CA LEU A 127 -8.42 -4.54 -16.43
C LEU A 127 -7.70 -5.61 -17.27
N ASN A 128 -7.32 -6.73 -16.67
CA ASN A 128 -6.69 -7.84 -17.38
C ASN A 128 -7.70 -8.46 -18.36
N SER A 129 -7.49 -8.22 -19.65
CA SER A 129 -8.37 -8.69 -20.72
C SER A 129 -7.93 -10.05 -21.28
N ASP A 130 -6.71 -10.48 -21.00
CA ASP A 130 -6.17 -11.76 -21.43
C ASP A 130 -6.69 -12.89 -20.53
N HIS A 131 -7.28 -13.92 -21.14
CA HIS A 131 -7.89 -15.02 -20.42
C HIS A 131 -6.84 -15.82 -19.63
N GLU A 132 -5.61 -15.92 -20.15
CA GLU A 132 -4.51 -16.63 -19.52
C GLU A 132 -4.08 -15.90 -18.24
N TYR A 133 -4.01 -14.57 -18.28
CA TYR A 133 -3.70 -13.74 -17.11
C TYR A 133 -4.85 -13.69 -16.10
N SER A 134 -6.10 -13.85 -16.52
CA SER A 134 -7.25 -13.93 -15.59
C SER A 134 -7.16 -15.11 -14.61
N LYS A 135 -6.37 -16.15 -14.96
CA LYS A 135 -6.13 -17.32 -14.10
C LYS A 135 -5.10 -17.04 -13.00
N ILE A 136 -4.34 -15.95 -13.13
CA ILE A 136 -3.27 -15.61 -12.20
C ILE A 136 -3.86 -14.80 -11.04
N ILE A 137 -3.82 -15.39 -9.85
CA ILE A 137 -4.27 -14.74 -8.63
C ILE A 137 -3.07 -14.05 -7.98
N MET A 138 -3.11 -12.72 -7.91
CA MET A 138 -2.09 -11.96 -7.16
C MET A 138 -2.07 -12.41 -5.69
N PRO A 139 -0.89 -12.77 -5.15
CA PRO A 139 -0.78 -13.32 -3.80
C PRO A 139 -1.25 -12.32 -2.74
N LEU A 140 -1.70 -12.86 -1.61
CA LEU A 140 -2.01 -12.04 -0.44
C LEU A 140 -0.71 -11.47 0.14
N ILE A 141 -0.77 -10.21 0.58
CA ILE A 141 0.38 -9.51 1.17
C ILE A 141 0.22 -9.52 2.68
N ASP A 142 1.21 -10.04 3.40
CA ASP A 142 1.30 -9.88 4.85
C ASP A 142 1.73 -8.44 5.17
N LEU A 143 0.75 -7.62 5.56
CA LEU A 143 0.94 -6.21 5.89
C LEU A 143 1.90 -5.99 7.07
N ASN A 144 1.98 -6.92 8.03
CA ASN A 144 2.89 -6.75 9.16
C ASN A 144 4.34 -6.86 8.71
N SER A 145 4.65 -7.88 7.90
CA SER A 145 5.98 -8.06 7.32
C SER A 145 6.32 -6.93 6.34
N PHE A 146 5.34 -6.50 5.54
CA PHE A 146 5.51 -5.40 4.59
C PHE A 146 5.80 -4.05 5.27
N ILE A 147 5.05 -3.68 6.31
CA ILE A 147 5.32 -2.42 7.03
C ILE A 147 6.67 -2.46 7.74
N LYS A 148 7.09 -3.62 8.27
CA LYS A 148 8.42 -3.77 8.85
C LYS A 148 9.52 -3.55 7.80
N SER A 149 9.38 -4.07 6.58
CA SER A 149 10.37 -3.85 5.52
C SER A 149 10.42 -2.38 5.07
N LEU A 150 9.30 -1.66 5.08
CA LEU A 150 9.27 -0.22 4.81
C LEU A 150 9.99 0.61 5.87
N LYS A 151 9.93 0.19 7.14
CA LYS A 151 10.63 0.85 8.26
C LYS A 151 12.11 0.50 8.34
N GLY A 152 12.49 -0.68 7.84
CA GLY A 152 13.83 -1.26 7.93
C GLY A 152 14.74 -0.92 6.74
N ASN A 153 15.22 0.33 6.70
CA ASN A 153 16.51 0.76 6.12
C ASN A 153 17.06 2.03 6.80
N VAL A 154 16.51 2.41 7.96
CA VAL A 154 17.18 3.35 8.87
C VAL A 154 18.02 2.49 9.79
N ALA A 155 19.23 2.14 9.34
CA ALA A 155 20.21 1.52 10.21
C ALA A 155 20.43 2.47 11.39
N ASP A 156 20.20 1.97 12.60
CA ASP A 156 20.75 2.53 13.83
C ASP A 156 22.25 2.74 13.58
N LYS A 157 22.67 3.97 13.29
CA LYS A 157 24.07 4.35 13.45
C LYS A 157 24.28 4.42 14.96
N PRO A 158 25.11 3.56 15.56
CA PRO A 158 25.52 3.77 16.93
C PRO A 158 26.29 5.09 16.98
N GLU A 159 25.86 5.98 17.87
CA GLU A 159 26.66 7.11 18.35
C GLU A 159 27.88 6.61 19.14
#